data_AF-A0A852X3L2-F1
#
_entry.id   AF-A0A852X3L2-F1
#
_cell.length_a   1.000
_cell.length_b   1.000
_cell.length_c   1.000
_cell.angle_alpha   90.00
_cell.angle_beta   90.00
_cell.angle_gamma   90.00
#
_symmetry.space_group_name_H-M   'P 1'
#
loop_
_entity.id
_entity.type
_entity.pdbx_description
1 polymer ?
#
loop_
_entity_poly.entity_id
_entity_poly.type
_entity_poly.pdbx_seq_one_letter_code
_entity_poly.pdbx_strand_id
1 'polypeptide(L)'
;METGQPRDPGLQPERTRLSAIRTGLALAVSLLLMARLNVDVLGALAWAVAAAGVLAVAAAMLAPGAPGLRVGQRAAAYSAAVVLIAVIELLSLLLR
;
A
#
# COMPACT_ATOMS: atom_id res chain seq x y z
N MET A 1 30.23 4.01 23.17
CA MET A 1 29.89 4.87 22.01
C MET A 1 30.16 4.05 20.77
N GLU A 2 29.16 3.33 20.26
CA GLU A 2 29.33 2.53 19.03
C GLU A 2 29.50 3.48 17.85
N THR A 3 30.70 3.49 17.31
CA THR A 3 31.14 4.23 16.12
C THR A 3 30.37 3.71 14.91
N GLY A 4 29.74 4.64 14.18
CA GLY A 4 28.90 4.39 13.01
C GLY A 4 29.39 3.24 12.14
N GLN A 5 28.64 2.15 12.15
CA GLN A 5 28.89 1.01 11.30
C GLN A 5 28.89 1.47 9.83
N PRO A 6 29.88 1.07 9.01
CA PRO A 6 29.96 1.48 7.63
C PRO A 6 28.66 1.16 6.91
N ARG A 7 27.97 2.21 6.44
CA ARG A 7 26.73 2.10 5.68
C ARG A 7 27.10 1.51 4.33
N ASP A 8 27.00 0.19 4.18
CA ASP A 8 27.30 -0.53 2.94
C ASP A 8 26.34 -0.06 1.83
N PRO A 9 26.81 0.82 0.92
CA PRO A 9 25.95 1.43 -0.08
C PRO A 9 25.54 0.41 -1.15
N GLY A 10 26.30 -0.69 -1.30
CA GLY A 10 26.12 -1.66 -2.38
C GLY A 10 24.82 -2.45 -2.23
N LEU A 11 24.44 -2.81 -1.00
CA LEU A 11 23.25 -3.62 -0.71
C LEU A 11 21.99 -2.80 -0.36
N GLN A 12 22.13 -1.50 -0.12
CA GLN A 12 21.03 -0.66 0.34
C GLN A 12 19.92 -0.43 -0.71
N PRO A 13 20.20 -0.29 -2.02
CA PRO A 13 19.17 -0.17 -3.06
C PRO A 13 18.29 -1.42 -3.17
N GLU A 14 18.91 -2.61 -3.15
CA GLU A 14 18.21 -3.89 -3.25
C GLU A 14 17.28 -4.11 -2.03
N ARG A 15 17.78 -3.82 -0.82
CA ARG A 15 16.98 -3.90 0.43
C ARG A 15 15.81 -2.93 0.43
N THR A 16 16.03 -1.71 -0.05
CA THR A 16 14.97 -0.69 -0.15
C THR A 16 13.88 -1.14 -1.14
N ARG A 17 14.29 -1.73 -2.27
CA ARG A 17 13.36 -2.28 -3.26
C ARG A 17 12.54 -3.44 -2.69
N LEU A 18 13.18 -4.43 -2.07
CA LEU A 18 12.49 -5.57 -1.46
C LEU A 18 11.55 -5.15 -0.34
N SER A 19 11.96 -4.21 0.52
CA SER A 19 11.08 -3.68 1.56
C SER A 19 9.85 -3.00 0.97
N ALA A 20 10.00 -2.21 -0.10
CA ALA A 20 8.87 -1.58 -0.78
C ALA A 20 7.92 -2.60 -1.43
N ILE A 21 8.46 -3.68 -2.02
CA ILE A 21 7.65 -4.79 -2.56
C ILE A 21 6.84 -5.44 -1.46
N ARG A 22 7.47 -5.76 -0.33
CA ARG A 22 6.78 -6.35 0.83
C ARG A 22 5.66 -5.47 1.33
N THR A 23 5.90 -4.17 1.48
CA THR A 23 4.87 -3.21 1.90
C THR A 23 3.72 -3.13 0.90
N GLY A 24 4.02 -3.04 -0.40
CA GLY A 24 3.00 -3.02 -1.45
C GLY A 24 2.13 -4.28 -1.44
N LEU A 25 2.74 -5.46 -1.30
CA LEU A 25 2.01 -6.73 -1.20
C LEU A 25 1.16 -6.81 0.07
N ALA A 26 1.67 -6.38 1.22
CA ALA A 26 0.91 -6.36 2.47
C ALA A 26 -0.34 -5.47 2.36
N LEU A 27 -0.22 -4.30 1.73
CA LEU A 27 -1.34 -3.40 1.47
C LEU A 27 -2.36 -4.01 0.49
N ALA A 28 -1.89 -4.62 -0.59
CA ALA A 28 -2.76 -5.30 -1.55
C ALA A 28 -3.56 -6.43 -0.90
N VAL A 29 -2.91 -7.26 -0.07
CA VAL A 29 -3.58 -8.33 0.69
C VAL A 29 -4.60 -7.74 1.67
N SER A 30 -4.26 -6.65 2.36
CA SER A 30 -5.17 -6.00 3.32
C SER A 30 -6.43 -5.45 2.63
N LEU A 31 -6.28 -4.85 1.44
CA LEU A 31 -7.40 -4.36 0.63
C LEU A 31 -8.34 -5.50 0.20
N LEU A 32 -7.78 -6.60 -0.30
CA LEU A 32 -8.56 -7.76 -0.72
C LEU A 32 -9.27 -8.42 0.46
N LEU A 33 -8.59 -8.53 1.62
CA LEU A 33 -9.19 -9.04 2.85
C LEU A 33 -10.38 -8.18 3.28
N MET A 34 -10.23 -6.84 3.26
CA MET A 34 -11.32 -5.93 3.60
C MET A 34 -12.50 -6.03 2.65
N ALA A 35 -12.27 -6.19 1.35
CA ALA A 35 -13.35 -6.45 0.41
C ALA A 35 -14.09 -7.75 0.76
N ARG A 36 -13.35 -8.82 1.07
CA ARG A 36 -13.94 -10.11 1.43
C ARG A 36 -14.77 -10.05 2.71
N LEU A 37 -14.36 -9.28 3.70
CA LEU A 37 -15.04 -9.13 4.99
C LEU A 37 -16.29 -8.26 4.90
N ASN A 38 -16.33 -7.30 3.98
CA ASN A 38 -17.42 -6.33 3.86
C ASN A 38 -18.32 -6.56 2.62
N VAL A 39 -18.11 -7.65 1.87
CA VAL A 39 -18.91 -7.98 0.68
C VAL A 39 -20.40 -8.15 0.99
N ASP A 40 -20.74 -8.64 2.19
CA ASP A 40 -22.14 -8.83 2.57
C ASP A 40 -22.87 -7.50 2.83
N VAL A 41 -22.14 -6.44 3.14
CA VAL A 41 -22.67 -5.09 3.40
C VAL A 41 -22.60 -4.20 2.16
N LEU A 42 -21.47 -4.22 1.45
CA LEU A 42 -21.16 -3.30 0.35
C LEU A 42 -21.28 -3.95 -1.05
N GLY A 43 -21.45 -5.26 -1.13
CA GLY A 43 -21.61 -5.99 -2.38
C GLY A 43 -20.44 -5.80 -3.35
N ALA A 44 -20.76 -5.54 -4.62
CA ALA A 44 -19.78 -5.33 -5.68
C ALA A 44 -18.88 -4.10 -5.46
N LEU A 45 -19.34 -3.11 -4.69
CA LEU A 45 -18.56 -1.90 -4.40
C LEU A 45 -17.30 -2.24 -3.60
N ALA A 46 -17.37 -3.20 -2.67
CA ALA A 46 -16.21 -3.66 -1.91
C ALA A 46 -15.06 -4.12 -2.82
N TRP A 47 -15.39 -4.91 -3.84
CA TRP A 47 -14.41 -5.43 -4.80
C TRP A 47 -13.88 -4.35 -5.74
N ALA A 48 -14.74 -3.44 -6.22
CA ALA A 48 -14.32 -2.33 -7.07
C ALA A 48 -13.29 -1.43 -6.36
N VAL A 49 -13.56 -1.11 -5.08
CA VAL A 49 -12.68 -0.27 -4.25
C VAL A 49 -11.35 -0.98 -3.97
N ALA A 50 -11.38 -2.27 -3.60
CA ALA A 50 -10.15 -3.03 -3.40
C ALA A 50 -9.32 -3.15 -4.69
N ALA A 51 -9.96 -3.40 -5.84
CA ALA A 51 -9.28 -3.46 -7.12
C ALA A 51 -8.59 -2.12 -7.45
N ALA A 52 -9.29 -1.00 -7.25
CA ALA A 52 -8.72 0.34 -7.45
C ALA A 52 -7.50 0.59 -6.54
N GLY A 53 -7.59 0.22 -5.27
CA GLY A 53 -6.47 0.35 -4.33
C GLY A 53 -5.27 -0.51 -4.71
N VAL A 54 -5.49 -1.77 -5.11
CA VAL A 54 -4.44 -2.68 -5.58
C VAL A 54 -3.74 -2.12 -6.83
N LEU A 55 -4.51 -1.61 -7.78
CA LEU A 55 -3.97 -0.99 -9.00
C LEU A 55 -3.16 0.27 -8.69
N ALA A 56 -3.62 1.12 -7.77
CA ALA A 56 -2.89 2.31 -7.34
C ALA A 56 -1.54 1.95 -6.69
N VAL A 57 -1.53 0.94 -5.82
CA VAL A 57 -0.30 0.42 -5.19
C VAL A 57 0.65 -0.12 -6.26
N ALA A 58 0.16 -0.94 -7.19
CA ALA A 58 0.96 -1.49 -8.29
C ALA A 58 1.54 -0.40 -9.19
N ALA A 59 0.73 0.60 -9.55
CA ALA A 59 1.17 1.75 -10.34
C ALA A 59 2.29 2.53 -9.64
N ALA A 60 2.17 2.79 -8.33
CA ALA A 60 3.21 3.46 -7.56
C ALA A 60 4.51 2.64 -7.42
N MET A 61 4.41 1.31 -7.50
CA MET A 61 5.58 0.44 -7.53
C MET A 61 6.32 0.50 -8.87
N LEU A 62 5.56 0.56 -9.97
CA LEU A 62 6.03 0.52 -11.36
C LEU A 62 6.34 1.91 -11.96
N ALA A 63 5.96 3.00 -11.28
CA ALA A 63 6.09 4.36 -11.81
C ALA A 63 7.52 4.70 -12.24
N PRO A 64 7.72 5.14 -13.50
CA PRO A 64 8.99 5.72 -13.97
C PRO A 64 9.13 7.15 -13.43
N GLY A 65 10.32 7.52 -12.92
CA GLY A 65 10.58 8.87 -12.41
C GLY A 65 11.84 9.01 -11.57
N ALA A 66 12.25 10.24 -11.26
CA ALA A 66 13.41 10.53 -10.42
C ALA A 66 13.25 9.98 -8.98
N PRO A 67 14.33 9.54 -8.30
CA PRO A 67 14.24 8.85 -7.01
C PRO A 67 13.39 9.55 -5.94
N GLY A 68 13.45 10.88 -5.85
CA GLY A 68 12.66 11.67 -4.89
C GLY A 68 11.16 11.67 -5.19
N LEU A 69 10.77 11.74 -6.47
CA LEU A 69 9.37 11.65 -6.90
C LEU A 69 8.78 10.27 -6.61
N ARG A 70 9.60 9.21 -6.67
CA ARG A 70 9.18 7.83 -6.35
C ARG A 70 8.82 7.65 -4.88
N VAL A 71 9.52 8.31 -3.96
CA VAL A 71 9.23 8.23 -2.51
C VAL A 71 7.91 8.92 -2.19
N GLY A 72 7.71 10.14 -2.71
CA GLY A 72 6.45 10.89 -2.53
C GLY A 72 5.24 10.17 -3.12
N GLN A 73 5.36 9.66 -4.35
CA GLN A 73 4.27 8.91 -5.02
C GLN A 73 3.92 7.61 -4.28
N ARG A 74 4.92 6.87 -3.79
CA ARG A 74 4.69 5.66 -2.99
C ARG A 74 4.03 5.98 -1.66
N ALA A 75 4.51 7.02 -0.96
CA ALA A 75 3.90 7.46 0.28
C ALA A 75 2.44 7.86 0.07
N ALA A 76 2.14 8.65 -0.97
CA ALA A 76 0.77 9.04 -1.30
C ALA A 76 -0.12 7.83 -1.60
N ALA A 77 0.35 6.87 -2.42
CA ALA A 77 -0.40 5.67 -2.76
C ALA A 77 -0.66 4.77 -1.54
N TYR A 78 0.33 4.60 -0.66
CA TYR A 78 0.18 3.81 0.56
C TYR A 78 -0.78 4.48 1.55
N SER A 79 -0.65 5.79 1.76
CA SER A 79 -1.58 6.55 2.60
C SER A 79 -3.01 6.49 2.06
N ALA A 80 -3.18 6.63 0.74
CA ALA A 80 -4.49 6.49 0.11
C ALA A 80 -5.09 5.09 0.34
N ALA A 81 -4.30 4.02 0.21
CA ALA A 81 -4.74 2.66 0.47
C ALA A 81 -5.18 2.47 1.94
N VAL A 82 -4.44 3.01 2.90
CA VAL A 82 -4.79 2.95 4.33
C VAL A 82 -6.08 3.73 4.62
N VAL A 83 -6.23 4.93 4.07
CA VAL A 83 -7.45 5.73 4.21
C VAL A 83 -8.64 4.99 3.61
N LEU A 84 -8.48 4.38 2.44
CA LEU A 84 -9.52 3.60 1.77
C LEU A 84 -10.00 2.43 2.65
N ILE A 85 -9.06 1.72 3.27
CA ILE A 85 -9.35 0.64 4.23
C ILE A 85 -10.19 1.18 5.40
N ALA A 86 -9.74 2.27 6.03
CA ALA A 86 -10.44 2.87 7.16
C ALA A 86 -11.85 3.36 6.81
N VAL A 87 -12.03 3.94 5.62
CA VAL A 87 -13.33 4.42 5.13
C VAL A 87 -14.28 3.25 4.87
N ILE A 88 -13.81 2.17 4.24
CA ILE A 88 -14.62 0.96 4.03
C ILE A 88 -15.08 0.39 5.36
N GLU A 89 -14.18 0.29 6.33
CA GLU A 89 -14.50 -0.22 7.67
C GLU A 89 -15.54 0.66 8.37
N LEU A 90 -15.33 1.98 8.37
CA LEU A 90 -16.24 2.94 8.98
C LEU A 90 -17.64 2.90 8.33
N LEU A 91 -17.72 2.87 6.99
CA LEU A 91 -19.00 2.77 6.28
C LEU A 91 -19.72 1.46 6.60
N SER A 92 -18.97 0.36 6.68
CA SER A 92 -19.55 -0.95 6.98
C SER A 92 -20.08 -1.03 8.41
N LEU A 93 -19.47 -0.31 9.36
CA LEU A 93 -19.98 -0.17 10.73
C LEU A 93 -21.24 0.71 10.79
N LEU A 94 -21.35 1.75 9.96
CA LEU A 94 -22.51 2.65 9.93
C LEU A 94 -23.74 2.06 9.24
N LEU A 95 -23.54 1.11 8.32
CA LEU A 95 -24.60 0.48 7.52
C LEU A 95 -25.11 -0.85 8.10
N ARG A 96 -24.52 -1.32 9.20
CA ARG A 96 -24.96 -2.48 9.98
C ARG A 96 -25.97 -2.07 11.05
#